data_AF-A0A7C5PK43-F1
#
_entry.id   AF-A0A7C5PK43-F1
#
_cell.length_a   1.000
_cell.length_b   1.000
_cell.length_c   1.000
_cell.angle_alpha   90.00
_cell.angle_beta   90.00
_cell.angle_gamma   90.00
#
_symmetry.space_group_name_H-M   'P 1'
#
loop_
_entity.id
_entity.type
_entity.pdbx_description
1 polymer ?
#
loop_
_entity_poly.entity_id
_entity_poly.type
_entity_poly.pdbx_seq_one_letter_code
_entity_poly.pdbx_strand_id
1 'polypeptide(L)'
;MIAGLKQRISALAGQLCTGLCHMSSSWGLEVVRAQLQDGQKLVVKTGVPDLAGQLECEGNMLKDLGKAGLPVPQVFHTGKDMLIMEWIETAPG
;
A
#
# COMPACT_ATOMS: atom_id res chain seq x y z
N MET A 1 2.07 4.32 14.85
CA MET A 1 1.70 3.07 14.14
C MET A 1 0.30 2.65 14.54
N ILE A 2 -0.55 2.30 13.56
CA ILE A 2 -1.91 1.81 13.81
C ILE A 2 -1.83 0.44 14.50
N ALA A 3 -2.49 0.29 15.64
CA ALA A 3 -2.61 -1.00 16.32
C ALA A 3 -3.31 -2.01 15.38
N GLY A 4 -2.75 -3.21 15.22
CA GLY A 4 -3.33 -4.24 14.35
C GLY A 4 -3.02 -4.10 12.85
N LEU A 5 -2.16 -3.16 12.44
CA LEU A 5 -1.86 -2.92 11.03
C LEU A 5 -1.29 -4.16 10.31
N LYS A 6 -0.41 -4.93 10.96
CA LYS A 6 0.13 -6.18 10.38
C LYS A 6 -0.96 -7.20 10.09
N GLN A 7 -1.89 -7.39 11.02
CA GLN A 7 -3.02 -8.31 10.88
C GLN A 7 -3.92 -7.88 9.74
N ARG A 8 -4.21 -6.58 9.65
CA ARG A 8 -5.03 -6.03 8.57
C ARG A 8 -4.37 -6.19 7.19
N ILE A 9 -3.09 -5.88 7.08
CA ILE A 9 -2.31 -6.12 5.84
C ILE A 9 -2.35 -7.60 5.49
N SER A 10 -2.17 -8.48 6.48
CA SER A 10 -2.16 -9.93 6.22
C SER A 10 -3.48 -10.44 5.67
N ALA A 11 -4.59 -9.97 6.22
CA ALA A 11 -5.93 -10.32 5.77
C ALA A 11 -6.21 -9.82 4.35
N LEU A 12 -5.77 -8.60 4.02
CA LEU A 12 -6.04 -7.98 2.72
C LEU A 12 -5.08 -8.44 1.61
N ALA A 13 -3.83 -8.74 1.95
CA ALA A 13 -2.84 -9.27 1.01
C ALA A 13 -2.93 -10.79 0.83
N GLY A 14 -3.71 -11.49 1.68
CA GLY A 14 -3.82 -12.95 1.66
C GLY A 14 -2.57 -13.67 2.18
N GLN A 15 -1.61 -12.95 2.75
CA GLN A 15 -0.34 -13.51 3.21
C GLN A 15 0.17 -12.84 4.48
N LEU A 16 0.81 -13.60 5.35
CA LEU A 16 1.31 -13.10 6.64
C LEU A 16 2.31 -11.95 6.47
N CYS A 17 2.03 -10.81 7.09
CA CYS A 17 2.95 -9.68 7.22
C CYS A 17 3.90 -9.89 8.41
N THR A 18 5.19 -10.04 8.11
CA THR A 18 6.24 -10.31 9.10
C THR A 18 6.90 -9.02 9.59
N GLY A 19 7.01 -8.00 8.74
CA GLY A 19 7.71 -6.74 9.05
C GLY A 19 6.97 -5.50 8.57
N LEU A 20 7.15 -4.39 9.28
CA LEU A 20 6.75 -3.04 8.85
C LEU A 20 7.93 -2.09 9.04
N CYS A 21 8.19 -1.27 8.03
CA CYS A 21 9.17 -0.19 8.09
C CYS A 21 8.45 1.10 7.72
N HIS A 22 8.50 2.10 8.61
CA HIS A 22 7.94 3.42 8.33
C HIS A 22 8.78 4.12 7.25
N MET A 23 8.10 4.72 6.27
CA MET A 23 8.74 5.39 5.14
C MET A 23 8.52 6.89 5.19
N SER A 24 7.27 7.33 5.36
CA SER A 24 6.94 8.75 5.38
C SER A 24 5.57 8.99 6.01
N SER A 25 5.39 10.19 6.56
CA SER A 25 4.10 10.72 6.99
C SER A 25 3.94 12.10 6.38
N SER A 26 2.89 12.33 5.59
CA SER A 26 2.61 13.64 5.03
C SER A 26 1.12 13.81 4.75
N TRP A 27 0.59 15.03 4.92
CA TRP A 27 -0.79 15.37 4.60
C TRP A 27 -1.83 14.39 5.20
N GLY A 28 -1.63 13.89 6.42
CA GLY A 28 -2.55 12.93 7.04
C GLY A 28 -2.52 11.51 6.46
N LEU A 29 -1.54 11.21 5.60
CA LEU A 29 -1.23 9.88 5.10
C LEU A 29 0.04 9.35 5.78
N GLU A 30 0.00 8.08 6.15
CA GLU A 30 1.11 7.28 6.64
C GLU A 30 1.49 6.26 5.55
N VAL A 31 2.78 6.17 5.24
CA VAL A 31 3.32 5.22 4.27
C VAL A 31 4.29 4.29 4.96
N VAL A 32 4.06 2.99 4.80
CA VAL A 32 4.94 1.95 5.34
C VAL A 32 5.30 0.95 4.25
N ARG A 33 6.50 0.40 4.33
CA ARG A 33 6.89 -0.80 3.59
C ARG A 33 6.56 -2.02 4.44
N ALA A 34 5.69 -2.88 3.94
CA ALA A 34 5.38 -4.16 4.56
C ALA A 34 6.24 -5.26 3.94
N GLN A 35 6.71 -6.19 4.79
CA GLN A 35 7.35 -7.43 4.36
C GLN A 35 6.40 -8.58 4.63
N LEU A 36 6.18 -9.43 3.64
CA LEU A 36 5.38 -10.62 3.75
C LEU A 36 6.25 -11.87 3.97
N GLN A 37 5.62 -12.97 4.36
CA GLN A 37 6.29 -14.21 4.74
C GLN A 37 7.07 -14.88 3.59
N ASP A 38 6.61 -14.79 2.35
CA ASP A 38 7.32 -15.30 1.15
C ASP A 38 8.51 -14.42 0.72
N GLY A 39 8.75 -13.30 1.42
CA GLY A 39 9.79 -12.33 1.09
C GLY A 39 9.32 -11.17 0.21
N GLN A 40 8.09 -11.20 -0.33
CA GLN A 40 7.51 -10.09 -1.08
C GLN A 40 7.42 -8.83 -0.20
N LYS A 41 7.68 -7.68 -0.82
CA LYS A 41 7.55 -6.37 -0.19
C LYS A 41 6.36 -5.64 -0.81
N LEU A 42 5.60 -4.92 0.03
CA LEU A 42 4.47 -4.11 -0.39
C LEU A 42 4.63 -2.68 0.13
N VAL A 43 4.10 -1.70 -0.60
CA VAL A 43 3.82 -0.36 -0.09
C VAL A 43 2.40 -0.35 0.46
N VAL A 44 2.25 0.13 1.69
CA VAL A 44 0.95 0.32 2.33
C VAL A 44 0.81 1.79 2.67
N LYS A 45 -0.22 2.43 2.11
CA LYS A 45 -0.64 3.78 2.47
C LYS A 45 -1.89 3.68 3.34
N THR A 46 -1.92 4.42 4.43
CA THR A 46 -3.10 4.55 5.31
C THR A 46 -3.40 6.02 5.56
N GLY A 47 -4.67 6.39 5.60
CA GLY A 47 -5.10 7.78 5.79
C GLY A 47 -6.14 7.93 6.88
N VAL A 48 -6.30 9.17 7.36
CA VAL A 48 -7.43 9.54 8.23
C VAL A 48 -8.75 9.62 7.42
N PRO A 49 -9.91 9.41 8.06
CA PRO A 49 -11.22 9.40 7.40
C PRO A 49 -11.53 10.62 6.52
N ASP A 50 -11.00 11.79 6.86
CA ASP A 50 -11.25 13.05 6.13
C ASP A 50 -10.55 13.09 4.76
N LEU A 51 -9.64 12.16 4.50
CA LEU A 51 -8.95 11.97 3.21
C LEU A 51 -9.37 10.67 2.52
N ALA A 52 -10.42 10.01 3.02
CA ALA A 52 -10.72 8.63 2.70
C ALA A 52 -11.28 8.40 1.27
N GLY A 53 -11.36 9.44 0.45
CA GLY A 53 -11.60 9.30 -0.99
C GLY A 53 -10.31 9.24 -1.82
N GLN A 54 -9.18 9.71 -1.29
CA GLN A 54 -7.96 9.91 -2.07
C GLN A 54 -7.25 8.59 -2.35
N LEU A 55 -7.17 7.69 -1.37
CA LEU A 55 -6.52 6.38 -1.54
C LEU A 55 -7.33 5.44 -2.44
N GLU A 56 -8.66 5.49 -2.33
CA GLU A 56 -9.54 4.72 -3.21
C GLU A 56 -9.43 5.19 -4.66
N CYS A 57 -9.48 6.51 -4.87
CA CYS A 57 -9.30 7.12 -6.18
C CYS A 57 -7.92 6.79 -6.78
N GLU A 58 -6.84 6.95 -6.00
CA GLU A 58 -5.48 6.61 -6.42
C GLU A 58 -5.36 5.14 -6.83
N GLY A 59 -5.88 4.22 -6.00
CA GLY A 59 -5.83 2.79 -6.30
C GLY A 59 -6.62 2.41 -7.56
N ASN A 60 -7.78 3.03 -7.79
CA ASN A 60 -8.57 2.80 -9.00
C ASN A 60 -7.87 3.36 -10.25
N MET A 61 -7.29 4.56 -10.16
CA MET A 61 -6.50 5.14 -11.25
C MET A 61 -5.32 4.23 -11.61
N LEU A 62 -4.55 3.75 -10.62
CA LEU A 62 -3.43 2.84 -10.87
C LEU A 62 -3.88 1.54 -11.56
N LYS A 63 -5.01 0.97 -11.16
CA LYS A 63 -5.57 -0.22 -11.83
C LYS A 63 -5.90 0.07 -13.30
N ASP A 64 -6.52 1.21 -13.59
CA ASP A 64 -6.90 1.57 -14.95
C ASP A 64 -5.69 1.89 -15.83
N LEU A 65 -4.66 2.57 -15.29
CA LEU A 65 -3.38 2.77 -15.98
C LEU A 65 -2.67 1.43 -16.26
N GLY A 66 -2.71 0.50 -15.31
CA GLY A 66 -2.15 -0.85 -15.49
C GLY A 66 -2.87 -1.64 -16.59
N LYS A 67 -4.20 -1.57 -16.66
CA LYS A 67 -4.98 -2.16 -17.76
C LYS A 67 -4.65 -1.54 -19.12
N ALA A 68 -4.29 -0.26 -19.14
CA ALA A 68 -3.84 0.44 -20.35
C ALA A 68 -2.38 0.09 -20.74
N GLY A 69 -1.70 -0.77 -20.00
CA GLY A 69 -0.32 -1.22 -20.29
C GLY A 69 0.76 -0.25 -19.82
N LEU A 70 0.44 0.71 -18.97
CA LEU A 70 1.42 1.64 -18.41
C LEU A 70 2.23 0.98 -17.27
N PRO A 71 3.51 1.37 -17.09
CA PRO A 71 4.38 0.80 -16.07
C PRO A 71 4.04 1.38 -14.68
N VAL A 72 2.97 0.87 -14.08
CA VAL A 72 2.51 1.26 -12.74
C VAL A 72 2.56 0.06 -11.78
N PRO A 73 2.73 0.28 -10.46
CA PRO A 73 2.74 -0.81 -9.49
C PRO A 73 1.44 -1.61 -9.53
N GLN A 74 1.53 -2.92 -9.37
CA GLN A 74 0.35 -3.75 -9.18
C GLN A 74 -0.39 -3.36 -7.88
N VAL A 75 -1.71 -3.22 -7.95
CA VAL A 75 -2.55 -2.91 -6.78
C VAL A 75 -3.16 -4.20 -6.22
N PHE A 76 -2.88 -4.49 -4.96
CA PHE A 76 -3.40 -5.65 -4.23
C PHE A 76 -4.71 -5.34 -3.49
N HIS A 77 -4.81 -4.15 -2.91
CA HIS A 77 -6.01 -3.69 -2.22
C HIS A 77 -6.25 -2.20 -2.44
N THR A 78 -7.51 -1.83 -2.60
CA THR A 78 -7.95 -0.44 -2.66
C THR A 78 -9.16 -0.29 -1.75
N GLY A 79 -9.10 0.68 -0.86
CA GLY A 79 -10.19 1.05 0.01
C GLY A 79 -10.06 2.51 0.43
N LYS A 80 -11.05 2.98 1.17
CA LYS A 80 -11.15 4.39 1.56
C LYS A 80 -9.97 4.86 2.41
N ASP A 81 -9.59 4.08 3.40
CA ASP A 81 -8.56 4.39 4.38
C ASP A 81 -7.24 3.64 4.16
N MET A 82 -7.16 2.80 3.12
CA MET A 82 -6.00 1.95 2.87
C MET A 82 -5.80 1.62 1.38
N LEU A 83 -4.56 1.76 0.91
CA LEU A 83 -4.09 1.31 -0.40
C LEU A 83 -2.88 0.40 -0.20
N ILE A 84 -2.90 -0.79 -0.80
CA ILE A 84 -1.80 -1.76 -0.79
C ILE A 84 -1.38 -2.02 -2.23
N MET A 85 -0.11 -1.78 -2.52
CA MET A 85 0.45 -1.95 -3.85
C MET A 85 1.87 -2.54 -3.79
N GLU A 86 2.35 -2.98 -4.94
CA GLU A 86 3.69 -3.50 -5.13
C GLU A 86 4.77 -2.53 -4.64
N TRP A 87 5.81 -3.06 -3.99
CA TRP A 87 7.02 -2.32 -3.70
C TRP A 87 7.94 -2.31 -4.93
N ILE A 88 8.24 -1.13 -5.45
CA ILE A 88 9.22 -0.96 -6.52
C ILE A 88 10.58 -0.68 -5.91
N GLU A 89 11.58 -1.51 -6.21
CA GLU A 89 12.97 -1.21 -5.88
C GLU A 89 13.51 -0.17 -6.85
N THR A 90 13.78 1.03 -6.36
CA THR A 90 14.62 1.99 -7.08
C THR A 90 16.07 1.65 -6.79
N ALA A 91 16.85 1.26 -7.81
CA ALA A 91 18.30 1.23 -7.68
C ALA A 91 18.77 2.63 -7.24
N PRO A 92 19.75 2.74 -6.31
CA PRO A 92 20.43 4.00 -6.13
C PRO A 92 21.04 4.38 -7.49
N GLY A 93 20.67 5.55 -8.00
CA GLY A 93 21.33 6.16 -9.15
C GLY A 93 22.77 6.53 -8.83
#